data_AF-F4RQJ6-F1
#
_entry.id   AF-F4RQJ6-F1
#
_cell.length_a   1.000
_cell.length_b   1.000
_cell.length_c   1.000
_cell.angle_alpha   90.00
_cell.angle_beta   90.00
_cell.angle_gamma   90.00
#
_symmetry.space_group_name_H-M   'P 1'
#
loop_
_entity.id
_entity.type
_entity.pdbx_description
1 polymer ?
#
loop_
_entity_poly.entity_id
_entity_poly.type
_entity_poly.pdbx_seq_one_letter_code
_entity_poly.pdbx_strand_id
1 'polypeptide(L)'
;MYDLDGIHLAEFHTWACLDCKTYYRPSYYTHKKARFYYSDNQRADPQHFQVHCHFGMSYRLARMFWQSQMLGHTSHFNLANLFNVTHFNSQQVPTHAGTSHSFSPKMSPELARDAVDLFSLLRRCKRRGAILQLNAHGQQEDRLLPTMARELHHVANHGSKYRDHFCSYCVKVFEVEHGGNVALKAIRAVVTDGLTIGHWRCSASSVQLEELAHRANAPPPNGVVRRATLHFPGGRKFKNLFEPRSHRGNGGLRNPQEETLHPKIDAESAWFQSAGRSFRSP
;
A
#
# COMPACT_ATOMS: atom_id res chain seq x y z
N MET A 1 9.81 7.74 -18.75
CA MET A 1 9.17 8.26 -17.52
C MET A 1 7.68 7.99 -17.60
N TYR A 2 7.09 7.46 -16.54
CA TYR A 2 5.64 7.20 -16.46
C TYR A 2 4.95 8.28 -15.63
N ASP A 3 3.90 8.90 -16.17
CA ASP A 3 3.06 9.87 -15.48
C ASP A 3 1.57 9.66 -15.86
N LEU A 4 0.65 10.36 -15.18
CA LEU A 4 -0.80 10.27 -15.38
C LEU A 4 -1.26 10.69 -16.77
N ASP A 5 -0.47 11.49 -17.47
CA ASP A 5 -0.72 11.93 -18.84
C ASP A 5 -0.06 11.03 -19.90
N GLY A 6 0.82 10.11 -19.49
CA GLY A 6 1.32 9.03 -20.34
C GLY A 6 2.80 8.71 -20.16
N ILE A 7 3.42 8.33 -21.27
CA ILE A 7 4.81 7.87 -21.33
C ILE A 7 5.66 8.95 -21.99
N HIS A 8 6.67 9.42 -21.27
CA HIS A 8 7.58 10.49 -21.72
C HIS A 8 9.02 10.00 -21.83
N LEU A 9 9.80 10.57 -22.76
CA LEU A 9 11.25 10.39 -22.75
C LEU A 9 11.86 11.09 -21.54
N ALA A 10 12.88 10.47 -20.97
CA ALA A 10 13.67 11.08 -19.91
C ALA A 10 15.12 10.67 -20.07
N GLU A 11 16.01 11.61 -19.79
CA GLU A 11 17.44 11.39 -19.75
C GLU A 11 17.91 11.35 -18.29
N PHE A 12 18.71 10.34 -17.93
CA PHE A 12 19.24 10.18 -16.58
C PHE A 12 20.75 10.41 -16.56
N HIS A 13 21.16 11.54 -15.99
CA HIS A 13 22.56 11.86 -15.82
C HIS A 13 23.07 11.13 -14.57
N THR A 14 24.13 10.33 -14.74
CA THR A 14 24.77 9.60 -13.66
C THR A 14 26.18 10.13 -13.48
N TRP A 15 26.51 10.57 -12.27
CA TRP A 15 27.86 11.05 -11.95
C TRP A 15 28.56 10.07 -11.03
N ALA A 16 29.89 9.99 -11.14
CA ALA A 16 30.71 9.15 -10.28
C ALA A 16 31.82 9.98 -9.65
N CYS A 17 31.96 9.90 -8.33
CA CYS A 17 33.16 10.40 -7.66
C CYS A 17 34.22 9.31 -7.72
N LEU A 18 35.34 9.59 -8.38
CA LEU A 18 36.42 8.63 -8.58
C LEU A 18 37.19 8.31 -7.29
N ASP A 19 37.21 9.23 -6.33
CA ASP A 19 37.93 9.08 -5.07
C ASP A 19 37.15 8.21 -4.08
N CYS A 20 35.91 8.60 -3.74
CA CYS A 20 35.10 7.89 -2.76
C CYS A 20 34.23 6.76 -3.35
N LYS A 21 34.32 6.52 -4.66
CA LYS A 21 33.56 5.50 -5.41
C LYS A 21 32.04 5.62 -5.23
N THR A 22 31.55 6.84 -5.08
CA THR A 22 30.10 7.13 -4.97
C THR A 22 29.52 7.40 -6.34
N TYR A 23 28.40 6.75 -6.65
CA TYR A 23 27.64 6.97 -7.89
C TYR A 23 26.36 7.72 -7.59
N TYR A 24 26.19 8.90 -8.17
CA TYR A 24 25.02 9.76 -8.03
C TYR A 24 24.08 9.51 -9.20
N ARG A 25 22.84 9.15 -8.90
CA ARG A 25 21.72 8.99 -9.83
C ARG A 25 20.68 10.08 -9.51
N PRO A 26 19.67 10.32 -10.37
CA PRO A 26 18.67 11.37 -10.13
C PRO A 26 17.94 11.29 -8.78
N SER A 27 17.62 10.09 -8.29
CA SER A 27 16.82 9.94 -7.05
C SER A 27 17.59 9.38 -5.85
N TYR A 28 18.81 8.91 -6.07
CA TYR A 28 19.61 8.28 -5.03
C TYR A 28 21.09 8.36 -5.36
N TYR A 29 21.93 8.14 -4.36
CA TYR A 29 23.34 7.82 -4.57
C TYR A 29 23.68 6.46 -4.00
N THR A 30 24.70 5.83 -4.55
CA THR A 30 25.24 4.55 -4.09
C THR A 30 26.61 4.77 -3.51
N HIS A 31 26.80 4.39 -2.25
CA HIS A 31 28.09 4.45 -1.54
C HIS A 31 28.25 3.22 -0.66
N LYS A 32 29.44 2.61 -0.65
CA LYS A 32 29.77 1.40 0.15
C LYS A 32 28.68 0.30 0.07
N LYS A 33 28.25 -0.03 -1.15
CA LYS A 33 27.21 -1.06 -1.43
C LYS A 33 25.81 -0.76 -0.89
N ALA A 34 25.56 0.46 -0.41
CA ALA A 34 24.25 0.92 -0.01
C ALA A 34 23.75 2.02 -0.93
N ARG A 35 22.44 2.02 -1.19
CA ARG A 35 21.70 3.03 -1.94
C ARG A 35 20.98 3.93 -0.95
N PHE A 36 21.19 5.22 -1.06
CA PHE A 36 20.57 6.25 -0.22
C PHE A 36 19.74 7.16 -1.10
N TYR A 37 18.43 7.20 -0.88
CA TYR A 37 17.55 8.12 -1.60
C TYR A 37 17.68 9.52 -1.02
N TYR A 38 17.71 10.52 -1.89
CA TYR A 38 17.81 11.90 -1.43
C TYR A 38 16.59 12.30 -0.61
N SER A 39 16.83 13.03 0.46
CA SER A 39 15.80 13.73 1.22
C SER A 39 15.53 15.13 0.66
N ASP A 40 14.48 15.80 1.15
CA ASP A 40 14.10 17.14 0.69
C ASP A 40 15.25 18.16 0.85
N ASN A 41 16.04 18.05 1.92
CA ASN A 41 17.23 18.89 2.17
C ASN A 41 18.38 18.63 1.17
N GLN A 42 18.40 17.45 0.53
CA GLN A 42 19.35 17.08 -0.52
C GLN A 42 18.80 17.38 -1.92
N ARG A 43 17.73 18.17 -2.02
CA ARG A 43 17.06 18.54 -3.28
C ARG A 43 16.58 17.34 -4.09
N ALA A 44 15.97 16.36 -3.40
CA ALA A 44 15.20 15.32 -4.08
C ALA A 44 14.18 15.95 -5.04
N ASP A 45 14.03 15.38 -6.24
CA ASP A 45 13.04 15.85 -7.21
C ASP A 45 11.63 15.75 -6.57
N PRO A 46 10.85 16.84 -6.57
CA PRO A 46 9.55 16.87 -5.90
C PRO A 46 8.44 16.18 -6.70
N GLN A 47 8.66 15.89 -7.98
CA GLN A 47 7.66 15.41 -8.92
C GLN A 47 7.92 13.98 -9.39
N HIS A 48 9.17 13.55 -9.45
CA HIS A 48 9.56 12.26 -10.03
C HIS A 48 10.53 11.49 -9.14
N PHE A 49 10.53 10.17 -9.32
CA PHE A 49 11.53 9.31 -8.72
C PHE A 49 11.90 8.17 -9.66
N GLN A 50 13.15 7.76 -9.59
CA GLN A 50 13.69 6.65 -10.36
C GLN A 50 13.35 5.32 -9.68
N VAL A 51 12.63 4.45 -10.38
CA VAL A 51 12.19 3.13 -9.90
C VAL A 51 13.26 2.08 -10.23
N HIS A 52 13.63 2.00 -11.50
CA HIS A 52 14.64 1.08 -12.05
C HIS A 52 15.73 1.89 -12.78
N CYS A 53 16.77 1.21 -13.30
CA CYS A 53 17.87 1.87 -14.01
C CYS A 53 17.37 2.76 -15.17
N HIS A 54 16.39 2.29 -15.95
CA HIS A 54 15.88 2.96 -17.15
C HIS A 54 14.47 3.55 -16.98
N PHE A 55 13.84 3.37 -15.81
CA PHE A 55 12.46 3.76 -15.60
C PHE A 55 12.31 4.68 -14.39
N GLY A 56 11.67 5.83 -14.60
CA GLY A 56 11.18 6.73 -13.58
C GLY A 56 9.67 6.82 -13.61
N MET A 57 9.09 7.23 -12.48
CA MET A 57 7.66 7.44 -12.31
C MET A 57 7.40 8.77 -11.59
N SER A 58 6.31 9.45 -11.94
CA SER A 58 5.86 10.60 -11.17
C SER A 58 5.26 10.19 -9.82
N TYR A 59 5.43 11.02 -8.80
CA TYR A 59 4.77 10.83 -7.50
C TYR A 59 3.24 10.85 -7.63
N ARG A 60 2.70 11.54 -8.64
CA ARG A 60 1.25 11.61 -8.88
C ARG A 60 0.69 10.30 -9.39
N LEU A 61 1.35 9.66 -10.36
CA LEU A 61 0.97 8.34 -10.86
C LEU A 61 1.14 7.27 -9.78
N ALA A 62 2.27 7.26 -9.07
CA ALA A 62 2.50 6.33 -7.97
C ALA A 62 1.46 6.46 -6.86
N ARG A 63 1.05 7.70 -6.54
CA ARG A 63 -0.04 7.97 -5.58
C ARG A 63 -1.37 7.44 -6.07
N MET A 64 -1.69 7.58 -7.36
CA MET A 64 -2.92 7.01 -7.94
C MET A 64 -2.90 5.48 -7.83
N PHE A 65 -1.80 4.84 -8.22
CA PHE A 65 -1.66 3.38 -8.10
C PHE A 65 -1.83 2.91 -6.66
N TRP A 66 -1.15 3.57 -5.72
CA TRP A 66 -1.28 3.29 -4.30
C TRP A 66 -2.74 3.45 -3.82
N GLN A 67 -3.44 4.52 -4.23
CA GLN A 67 -4.85 4.72 -3.87
C GLN A 67 -5.77 3.67 -4.49
N SER A 68 -5.56 3.29 -5.74
CA SER A 68 -6.34 2.24 -6.42
C SER A 68 -6.13 0.88 -5.77
N GLN A 69 -4.92 0.56 -5.31
CA GLN A 69 -4.66 -0.64 -4.53
C GLN A 69 -5.36 -0.61 -3.16
N MET A 70 -5.28 0.51 -2.45
CA MET A 70 -5.84 0.63 -1.10
C MET A 70 -7.38 0.74 -1.07
N LEU A 71 -7.99 1.38 -2.08
CA LEU A 71 -9.43 1.68 -2.09
C LEU A 71 -10.21 0.78 -3.05
N GLY A 72 -9.60 0.43 -4.18
CA GLY A 72 -10.20 -0.38 -5.23
C GLY A 72 -9.69 -1.81 -5.27
N HIS A 73 -8.80 -2.20 -4.34
CA HIS A 73 -8.18 -3.52 -4.29
C HIS A 73 -7.58 -3.95 -5.64
N THR A 74 -7.06 -2.99 -6.41
CA THR A 74 -6.52 -3.27 -7.74
C THR A 74 -5.15 -3.93 -7.61
N SER A 75 -4.97 -5.09 -8.25
CA SER A 75 -3.69 -5.80 -8.29
C SER A 75 -2.65 -5.05 -9.13
N HIS A 76 -1.36 -5.31 -8.91
CA HIS A 76 -0.28 -4.73 -9.73
C HIS A 76 -0.41 -5.12 -11.21
N PHE A 77 -0.86 -6.33 -11.50
CA PHE A 77 -1.18 -6.79 -12.85
C PHE A 77 -2.27 -5.92 -13.51
N ASN A 78 -3.35 -5.65 -12.79
CA ASN A 78 -4.43 -4.80 -13.30
C ASN A 78 -4.01 -3.33 -13.40
N LEU A 79 -3.17 -2.82 -12.50
CA LEU A 79 -2.60 -1.48 -12.58
C LEU A 79 -1.75 -1.31 -13.84
N ALA A 80 -0.82 -2.23 -14.10
CA ALA A 80 0.02 -2.20 -15.28
C ALA A 80 -0.81 -2.32 -16.58
N ASN A 81 -1.80 -3.22 -16.61
CA ASN A 81 -2.69 -3.37 -17.77
C ASN A 81 -3.54 -2.14 -18.02
N LEU A 82 -4.13 -1.57 -16.96
CA LEU A 82 -4.90 -0.33 -17.07
C LEU A 82 -4.03 0.78 -17.67
N PHE A 83 -2.84 0.99 -17.12
CA PHE A 83 -1.91 1.99 -17.62
C PHE A 83 -1.54 1.75 -19.10
N ASN A 84 -1.19 0.51 -19.46
CA ASN A 84 -0.81 0.16 -20.83
C ASN A 84 -1.97 0.33 -21.83
N VAL A 85 -3.19 -0.04 -21.45
CA VAL A 85 -4.37 0.18 -22.30
C VAL A 85 -4.60 1.67 -22.53
N THR A 86 -4.43 2.49 -21.49
CA THR A 86 -4.65 3.94 -21.57
C THR A 86 -3.54 4.67 -22.34
N HIS A 87 -2.27 4.31 -22.15
CA HIS A 87 -1.13 5.14 -22.58
C HIS A 87 -0.13 4.45 -23.52
N PHE A 88 -0.20 3.13 -23.70
CA PHE A 88 0.74 2.39 -24.55
C PHE A 88 0.07 1.86 -25.83
N ASN A 89 -1.09 1.22 -25.73
CA ASN A 89 -1.73 0.52 -26.85
C ASN A 89 -2.30 1.46 -27.94
N SER A 90 -2.57 2.72 -27.60
CA SER A 90 -3.30 3.66 -28.49
C SER A 90 -2.54 4.94 -28.82
N GLN A 91 -1.28 5.05 -28.40
CA GLN A 91 -0.46 6.26 -28.61
C GLN A 91 0.87 5.90 -29.29
N GLN A 92 1.38 6.79 -30.15
CA GLN A 92 2.78 6.73 -30.56
C GLN A 92 3.65 6.98 -29.34
N VAL A 93 4.24 5.91 -28.81
CA VAL A 93 5.12 6.03 -27.66
C VAL A 93 6.46 6.59 -28.13
N PRO A 94 6.99 7.63 -27.46
CA PRO A 94 8.30 8.17 -27.81
C PRO A 94 9.40 7.11 -27.74
N THR A 95 10.18 6.98 -28.81
CA THR A 95 11.36 6.10 -28.88
C THR A 95 12.63 6.94 -28.96
N HIS A 96 13.71 6.49 -28.33
CA HIS A 96 15.02 7.11 -28.49
C HIS A 96 15.53 6.80 -29.91
N ALA A 97 15.64 7.82 -30.76
CA ALA A 97 16.20 7.68 -32.09
C ALA A 97 17.68 7.27 -32.01
N GLY A 98 18.07 6.24 -32.76
CA GLY A 98 19.48 5.87 -32.97
C GLY A 98 20.12 4.94 -31.93
N THR A 99 19.42 4.53 -30.87
CA THR A 99 19.96 3.52 -29.93
C THR A 99 19.46 2.13 -30.28
N SER A 100 20.36 1.21 -30.61
CA SER A 100 20.13 -0.22 -30.86
C SER A 100 19.63 -1.01 -29.64
N HIS A 101 19.33 -0.32 -28.53
CA HIS A 101 18.81 -0.92 -27.30
C HIS A 101 17.28 -0.88 -27.28
N SER A 102 16.68 -2.05 -27.48
CA SER A 102 15.24 -2.31 -27.41
C SER A 102 14.77 -2.36 -25.95
N PHE A 103 14.57 -1.19 -25.32
CA PHE A 103 13.81 -1.13 -24.07
C PHE A 103 12.34 -0.88 -24.41
N SER A 104 11.47 -1.85 -24.11
CA SER A 104 10.03 -1.64 -24.26
C SER A 104 9.55 -0.64 -23.20
N PRO A 105 8.84 0.43 -23.59
CA PRO A 105 8.25 1.36 -22.65
C PRO A 105 6.96 0.82 -22.03
N LYS A 106 6.51 -0.40 -22.41
CA LYS A 106 5.36 -1.06 -21.80
C LYS A 106 5.60 -1.30 -20.30
N MET A 107 4.67 -0.88 -19.46
CA MET A 107 4.77 -1.08 -18.02
C MET A 107 4.56 -2.56 -17.68
N SER A 108 5.50 -3.16 -16.93
CA SER A 108 5.35 -4.51 -16.40
C SER A 108 4.66 -4.50 -15.03
N PRO A 109 3.99 -5.59 -14.62
CA PRO A 109 3.43 -5.72 -13.27
C PRO A 109 4.48 -5.56 -12.16
N GLU A 110 5.70 -6.06 -12.39
CA GLU A 110 6.83 -5.98 -11.45
C GLU A 110 7.28 -4.54 -11.27
N LEU A 111 7.38 -3.78 -12.38
CA LEU A 111 7.70 -2.35 -12.30
C LEU A 111 6.60 -1.58 -11.54
N ALA A 112 5.33 -1.90 -11.78
CA ALA A 112 4.22 -1.27 -11.07
C ALA A 112 4.25 -1.57 -9.57
N ARG A 113 4.51 -2.83 -9.19
CA ARG A 113 4.73 -3.25 -7.79
C ARG A 113 5.89 -2.48 -7.17
N ASP A 114 7.07 -2.55 -7.77
CA ASP A 114 8.27 -1.93 -7.23
C ASP A 114 8.12 -0.41 -7.08
N ALA A 115 7.39 0.24 -8.01
CA ALA A 115 7.11 1.67 -7.94
C ALA A 115 6.19 2.02 -6.76
N VAL A 116 5.14 1.23 -6.52
CA VAL A 116 4.21 1.43 -5.40
C VAL A 116 4.88 1.14 -4.06
N ASP A 117 5.70 0.10 -3.98
CA ASP A 117 6.47 -0.24 -2.79
C ASP A 117 7.50 0.84 -2.48
N LEU A 118 8.28 1.26 -3.47
CA LEU A 118 9.26 2.33 -3.31
C LEU A 118 8.59 3.66 -2.91
N PHE A 119 7.49 4.03 -3.57
CA PHE A 119 6.70 5.20 -3.20
C PHE A 119 6.23 5.15 -1.75
N SER A 120 5.73 3.99 -1.31
CA SER A 120 5.27 3.77 0.06
C SER A 120 6.39 3.92 1.09
N LEU A 121 7.58 3.36 0.78
CA LEU A 121 8.77 3.50 1.62
C LEU A 121 9.27 4.96 1.69
N LEU A 122 9.41 5.63 0.54
CA LEU A 122 9.81 7.04 0.47
C LEU A 122 8.87 7.93 1.31
N ARG A 123 7.56 7.73 1.16
CA ARG A 123 6.55 8.47 1.93
C ARG A 123 6.62 8.18 3.44
N ARG A 124 6.92 6.94 3.85
CA ARG A 124 7.09 6.58 5.27
C ARG A 124 8.35 7.22 5.85
N CYS A 125 9.48 7.10 5.17
CA CYS A 125 10.74 7.72 5.55
C CYS A 125 10.60 9.25 5.66
N LYS A 126 10.03 9.90 4.64
CA LYS A 126 9.77 11.35 4.63
C LYS A 126 8.93 11.81 5.82
N ARG A 127 7.85 11.10 6.16
CA ARG A 127 7.01 11.44 7.32
C ARG A 127 7.75 11.38 8.66
N ARG A 128 8.82 10.60 8.76
CA ARG A 128 9.64 10.47 9.97
C ARG A 128 10.92 11.32 9.94
N GLY A 129 11.17 12.05 8.86
CA GLY A 129 12.46 12.71 8.64
C GLY A 129 13.63 11.71 8.48
N ALA A 130 13.35 10.46 8.11
CA ALA A 130 14.36 9.43 7.89
C ALA A 130 14.77 9.35 6.42
N ILE A 131 15.99 8.86 6.17
CA ILE A 131 16.50 8.59 4.82
C ILE A 131 16.19 7.12 4.44
N LEU A 132 15.67 6.91 3.24
CA LEU A 132 15.47 5.56 2.73
C LEU A 132 16.81 4.96 2.29
N GLN A 133 17.25 3.90 2.98
CA GLN A 133 18.47 3.15 2.67
C GLN A 133 18.13 1.74 2.21
N LEU A 134 18.60 1.37 1.02
CA LEU A 134 18.49 0.03 0.45
C LEU A 134 19.88 -0.58 0.20
N ASN A 135 19.94 -1.90 0.02
CA ASN A 135 21.14 -2.53 -0.55
C ASN A 135 21.30 -2.11 -2.02
N ALA A 136 22.53 -1.80 -2.44
CA ALA A 136 22.80 -1.42 -3.83
C ALA A 136 22.84 -2.61 -4.80
N HIS A 137 23.14 -3.81 -4.26
CA HIS A 137 23.20 -5.07 -5.00
C HIS A 137 21.98 -5.95 -4.71
N GLY A 138 21.82 -7.00 -5.50
CA GLY A 138 20.71 -7.95 -5.40
C GLY A 138 19.65 -7.74 -6.47
N GLN A 139 18.79 -8.74 -6.62
CA GLN A 139 17.66 -8.67 -7.53
C GLN A 139 16.74 -7.52 -7.16
N GLN A 140 16.15 -6.90 -8.18
CA GLN A 140 15.27 -5.76 -7.99
C GLN A 140 14.08 -6.11 -7.09
N GLU A 141 13.54 -7.33 -7.23
CA GLU A 141 12.42 -7.87 -6.47
C GLU A 141 12.69 -7.99 -4.97
N ASP A 142 13.90 -8.38 -4.58
CA ASP A 142 14.25 -8.60 -3.18
C ASP A 142 14.79 -7.35 -2.49
N ARG A 143 15.20 -6.34 -3.25
CA ARG A 143 15.92 -5.17 -2.72
C ARG A 143 15.10 -4.40 -1.68
N LEU A 144 13.78 -4.37 -1.86
CA LEU A 144 12.87 -3.62 -0.99
C LEU A 144 12.52 -4.42 0.28
N LEU A 145 12.56 -5.76 0.23
CA LEU A 145 12.06 -6.64 1.29
C LEU A 145 12.67 -6.35 2.67
N PRO A 146 14.01 -6.21 2.83
CA PRO A 146 14.58 -5.94 4.17
C PRO A 146 14.09 -4.61 4.75
N THR A 147 13.89 -3.61 3.89
CA THR A 147 13.38 -2.31 4.35
C THR A 147 11.91 -2.39 4.69
N MET A 148 11.09 -3.07 3.87
CA MET A 148 9.69 -3.27 4.17
C MET A 148 9.50 -4.05 5.48
N ALA A 149 10.32 -5.07 5.75
CA ALA A 149 10.32 -5.78 7.02
C ALA A 149 10.65 -4.85 8.20
N ARG A 150 11.65 -3.97 8.07
CA ARG A 150 11.95 -2.94 9.09
C ARG A 150 10.78 -1.98 9.28
N GLU A 151 10.11 -1.58 8.21
CA GLU A 151 8.93 -0.71 8.28
C GLU A 151 7.76 -1.37 9.00
N LEU A 152 7.50 -2.66 8.73
CA LEU A 152 6.50 -3.42 9.46
C LEU A 152 6.86 -3.52 10.94
N HIS A 153 8.10 -3.89 11.25
CA HIS A 153 8.57 -3.94 12.63
C HIS A 153 8.44 -2.58 13.33
N HIS A 154 8.74 -1.47 12.65
CA HIS A 154 8.52 -0.14 13.20
C HIS A 154 7.03 0.11 13.48
N VAL A 155 6.14 -0.23 12.55
CA VAL A 155 4.69 -0.06 12.73
C VAL A 155 4.15 -0.95 13.85
N ALA A 156 4.59 -2.20 13.96
CA ALA A 156 4.20 -3.09 15.05
C ALA A 156 4.56 -2.52 16.42
N ASN A 157 5.79 -1.99 16.56
CA ASN A 157 6.27 -1.47 17.84
C ASN A 157 5.73 -0.08 18.20
N HIS A 158 5.60 0.83 17.24
CA HIS A 158 5.24 2.23 17.49
C HIS A 158 3.77 2.53 17.17
N GLY A 159 3.10 1.65 16.44
CA GLY A 159 1.77 1.86 15.89
C GLY A 159 1.70 2.96 14.84
N SER A 160 0.47 3.34 14.51
CA SER A 160 0.19 4.62 13.86
C SER A 160 -0.07 5.70 14.92
N LYS A 161 -0.10 6.98 14.52
CA LYS A 161 -0.59 8.08 15.39
C LYS A 161 -1.97 7.78 16.01
N TYR A 162 -2.75 6.89 15.40
CA TYR A 162 -4.07 6.48 15.85
C TYR A 162 -4.08 5.10 16.53
N ARG A 163 -2.92 4.51 16.89
CA ARG A 163 -2.85 3.20 17.58
C ARG A 163 -3.66 3.22 18.87
N ASP A 164 -3.57 4.33 19.60
CA ASP A 164 -4.21 4.51 20.89
C ASP A 164 -5.58 5.22 20.73
N HIS A 165 -6.08 5.32 19.50
CA HIS A 165 -7.42 5.86 19.27
C HIS A 165 -8.47 4.92 19.87
N PHE A 166 -9.11 5.40 20.93
CA PHE A 166 -10.19 4.73 21.64
C PHE A 166 -11.41 5.64 21.61
N CYS A 167 -12.32 5.40 20.66
CA CYS A 167 -13.62 6.06 20.63
C CYS A 167 -14.74 5.03 20.77
N SER A 168 -15.92 5.48 21.17
CA SER A 168 -17.15 4.67 21.31
C SER A 168 -17.58 3.95 20.02
N TYR A 169 -16.97 4.29 18.88
CA TYR A 169 -17.19 3.64 17.59
C TYR A 169 -16.12 2.58 17.25
N CYS A 170 -14.87 2.78 17.66
CA CYS A 170 -13.78 1.83 17.44
C CYS A 170 -13.74 0.74 18.52
N VAL A 171 -14.29 1.01 19.71
CA VAL A 171 -14.41 0.04 20.78
C VAL A 171 -15.82 0.11 21.35
N LYS A 172 -16.51 -1.04 21.37
CA LYS A 172 -17.76 -1.21 22.10
C LYS A 172 -17.50 -2.10 23.31
N VAL A 173 -17.77 -1.56 24.49
CA VAL A 173 -17.77 -2.33 25.74
C VAL A 173 -19.22 -2.53 26.15
N PHE A 174 -19.58 -3.77 26.49
CA PHE A 174 -20.90 -4.09 27.01
C PHE A 174 -20.79 -5.17 28.08
N GLU A 175 -21.70 -5.12 29.04
CA GLU A 175 -21.82 -6.10 30.11
C GLU A 175 -22.44 -7.38 29.58
N VAL A 176 -21.93 -8.51 30.04
CA VAL A 176 -22.44 -9.84 29.74
C VAL A 176 -22.50 -10.65 31.02
N GLU A 177 -23.68 -11.10 31.36
CA GLU A 177 -23.87 -12.05 32.47
C GLU A 177 -23.56 -13.47 32.01
N HIS A 178 -22.75 -14.17 32.80
CA HIS A 178 -22.50 -15.59 32.63
C HIS A 178 -22.44 -16.28 34.00
N GLY A 179 -23.41 -17.16 34.27
CA GLY A 179 -23.47 -17.91 35.53
C GLY A 179 -23.66 -17.04 36.78
N GLY A 180 -24.41 -15.95 36.67
CA GLY A 180 -24.66 -15.02 37.80
C GLY A 180 -23.54 -14.00 38.06
N ASN A 181 -22.48 -14.01 37.25
CA ASN A 181 -21.42 -13.01 37.32
C ASN A 181 -21.51 -12.06 36.10
N VAL A 182 -21.42 -10.75 36.37
CA VAL A 182 -21.34 -9.72 35.34
C VAL A 182 -19.88 -9.60 34.88
N ALA A 183 -19.63 -9.79 33.58
CA ALA A 183 -18.33 -9.59 32.96
C ALA A 183 -18.41 -8.50 31.88
N LEU A 184 -17.37 -7.67 31.75
CA LEU A 184 -17.26 -6.72 30.65
C LEU A 184 -16.66 -7.41 29.42
N LYS A 185 -17.36 -7.37 28.29
CA LYS A 185 -16.81 -7.73 26.98
C LYS A 185 -16.50 -6.48 26.19
N ALA A 186 -15.30 -6.42 25.62
CA ALA A 186 -14.90 -5.37 24.70
C ALA A 186 -14.73 -5.93 23.29
N ILE A 187 -15.38 -5.31 22.31
CA ILE A 187 -15.16 -5.55 20.89
C ILE A 187 -14.38 -4.35 20.34
N ARG A 188 -13.18 -4.59 19.81
CA ARG A 188 -12.36 -3.58 19.14
C ARG A 188 -12.42 -3.79 17.63
N ALA A 189 -12.79 -2.74 16.91
CA ALA A 189 -12.63 -2.70 15.46
C ALA A 189 -11.12 -2.65 15.14
N VAL A 190 -10.64 -3.70 14.50
CA VAL A 190 -9.26 -3.79 13.99
C VAL A 190 -9.33 -3.68 12.48
N VAL A 191 -8.53 -2.78 11.90
CA VAL A 191 -8.31 -2.77 10.45
C VAL A 191 -7.17 -3.75 10.19
N THR A 192 -7.52 -4.98 9.80
CA THR A 192 -6.55 -5.93 9.26
C THR A 192 -6.39 -5.65 7.76
N ASP A 193 -5.18 -5.22 7.41
CA ASP A 193 -4.56 -5.33 6.09
C ASP A 193 -5.36 -5.87 4.88
N GLY A 194 -6.16 -5.00 4.24
CA GLY A 194 -6.25 -4.92 2.77
C GLY A 194 -6.96 -6.04 1.99
N LEU A 195 -7.50 -7.08 2.64
CA LEU A 195 -8.27 -8.15 1.98
C LEU A 195 -9.65 -8.35 2.60
N THR A 196 -10.35 -7.25 2.91
CA THR A 196 -11.76 -7.32 3.30
C THR A 196 -12.65 -6.91 2.13
N ILE A 197 -13.30 -7.89 1.49
CA ILE A 197 -14.54 -7.65 0.75
C ILE A 197 -15.55 -7.18 1.79
N GLY A 198 -15.63 -5.86 2.00
CA GLY A 198 -16.42 -5.24 3.06
C GLY A 198 -15.55 -4.62 4.15
N HIS A 199 -15.14 -3.38 3.95
CA HIS A 199 -14.44 -2.58 4.95
C HIS A 199 -15.44 -2.17 6.06
N TRP A 200 -15.18 -2.50 7.33
CA TRP A 200 -15.76 -1.74 8.43
C TRP A 200 -15.11 -0.35 8.44
N ARG A 201 -15.78 0.63 7.82
CA ARG A 201 -15.40 2.04 7.92
C ARG A 201 -15.95 2.60 9.22
N CYS A 202 -15.19 3.50 9.83
CA CYS A 202 -15.77 4.43 10.79
C CYS A 202 -16.93 5.14 10.10
N SER A 203 -18.14 5.06 10.67
CA SER A 203 -19.33 5.74 10.15
C SER A 203 -19.33 7.25 10.45
N ALA A 204 -18.22 7.78 10.98
CA ALA A 204 -18.05 9.21 11.21
C ALA A 204 -18.15 9.98 9.89
N SER A 205 -18.91 11.08 9.93
CA SER A 205 -18.96 12.02 8.82
C SER A 205 -17.61 12.73 8.65
N SER A 206 -17.38 13.31 7.47
CA SER A 206 -16.20 14.13 7.18
C SER A 206 -16.05 15.27 8.19
N VAL A 207 -17.17 15.85 8.62
CA VAL A 207 -17.23 16.92 9.64
C VAL A 207 -16.71 16.41 10.99
N GLN A 208 -17.15 15.22 11.41
CA GLN A 208 -16.68 14.62 12.67
C GLN A 208 -15.18 14.30 12.62
N LEU A 209 -14.67 13.89 11.46
CA LEU A 209 -13.24 13.63 11.26
C LEU A 209 -12.41 14.92 11.24
N GLU A 210 -12.93 16.00 10.66
CA GLU A 210 -12.32 17.33 10.68
C GLU A 210 -12.29 17.92 12.11
N GLU A 211 -13.38 17.79 12.88
CA GLU A 211 -13.42 18.22 14.27
C GLU A 211 -12.44 17.45 15.17
N LEU A 212 -12.27 16.15 14.92
CA LEU A 212 -11.29 15.33 15.62
C LEU A 212 -9.85 15.74 15.26
N ALA A 213 -9.59 16.05 13.98
CA ALA A 213 -8.30 16.56 13.54
C ALA A 213 -7.98 17.93 14.15
N HIS A 214 -8.97 18.83 14.19
CA HIS A 214 -8.85 20.14 14.82
C HIS A 214 -8.56 20.03 16.32
N ARG A 215 -9.33 19.19 17.06
CA ARG A 215 -9.09 18.92 18.49
C ARG A 215 -7.70 18.33 18.77
N ALA A 216 -7.16 17.55 17.83
CA ALA A 216 -5.84 16.94 17.94
C ALA A 216 -4.70 17.79 17.36
N ASN A 217 -4.96 19.05 17.01
CA ASN A 217 -4.02 19.97 16.35
C ASN A 217 -3.31 19.32 15.14
N ALA A 218 -4.07 18.53 14.37
CA ALA A 218 -3.60 17.74 13.24
C ALA A 218 -4.19 18.27 11.93
N PRO A 219 -3.50 18.13 10.78
CA PRO A 219 -4.08 18.47 9.50
C PRO A 219 -5.30 17.58 9.22
N PRO A 220 -6.35 18.12 8.54
CA PRO A 220 -7.54 17.37 8.21
C PRO A 220 -7.19 16.11 7.40
N PRO A 221 -7.92 15.00 7.60
CA PRO A 221 -7.61 13.75 6.92
C PRO A 221 -7.76 13.90 5.40
N ASN A 222 -6.68 13.60 4.66
CA ASN A 222 -6.69 13.63 3.20
C ASN A 222 -7.53 12.48 2.64
N GLY A 223 -8.77 12.78 2.21
CA GLY A 223 -9.62 11.85 1.49
C GLY A 223 -11.01 12.42 1.21
N VAL A 224 -11.57 12.11 0.04
CA VAL A 224 -12.95 12.45 -0.29
C VAL A 224 -13.88 11.58 0.55
N VAL A 225 -14.35 12.12 1.67
CA VAL A 225 -15.59 11.65 2.28
C VAL A 225 -16.68 12.61 1.80
N ARG A 226 -17.10 12.45 0.55
CA ARG A 226 -18.41 12.96 0.12
C ARG A 226 -19.25 11.75 -0.21
N ARG A 227 -20.31 11.55 0.57
CA ARG A 227 -21.39 10.63 0.20
C ARG A 227 -22.04 11.24 -1.03
N ALA A 228 -21.68 10.78 -2.21
CA ALA A 228 -22.41 11.10 -3.43
C ALA A 228 -23.75 10.36 -3.35
N THR A 229 -24.75 10.97 -2.70
CA THR A 229 -26.14 10.58 -2.90
C THR A 229 -26.52 11.09 -4.28
N LEU A 230 -26.31 10.28 -5.32
CA LEU A 230 -26.91 10.54 -6.62
C LEU A 230 -28.42 10.35 -6.48
N HIS A 231 -29.15 11.45 -6.33
CA HIS A 231 -30.59 11.47 -6.54
C HIS A 231 -30.84 11.39 -8.05
N PHE A 232 -31.24 10.22 -8.53
CA PHE A 232 -31.83 10.10 -9.85
C PHE A 232 -33.35 10.34 -9.73
N PRO A 233 -33.93 11.32 -10.44
CA PRO A 233 -35.37 11.45 -10.53
C PRO A 233 -35.89 10.36 -11.46
N GLY A 234 -36.56 9.35 -10.88
CA GLY A 234 -37.15 8.25 -11.65
C GLY A 234 -37.16 6.95 -10.87
N GLY A 235 -38.21 6.74 -10.08
CA GLY A 235 -38.38 5.55 -9.27
C GLY A 235 -38.47 4.27 -10.10
N ARG A 236 -37.49 3.38 -9.95
CA ARG A 236 -37.66 1.93 -10.09
C ARG A 236 -36.79 1.22 -9.04
N LYS A 237 -37.45 0.55 -8.08
CA LYS A 237 -36.80 -0.29 -7.08
C LYS A 237 -36.34 -1.59 -7.76
N PHE A 238 -35.04 -1.87 -7.80
CA PHE A 238 -34.57 -3.23 -8.07
C PHE A 238 -34.65 -4.04 -6.77
N LYS A 239 -35.40 -5.15 -6.80
CA LYS A 239 -35.43 -6.17 -5.75
C LYS A 239 -34.06 -6.87 -5.74
N ASN A 240 -33.43 -6.91 -4.57
CA ASN A 240 -32.27 -7.75 -4.32
C ASN A 240 -32.68 -9.22 -4.45
N LEU A 241 -32.12 -9.91 -5.45
CA LEU A 241 -32.19 -11.36 -5.58
C LEU A 241 -30.95 -11.93 -4.86
N PHE A 242 -31.06 -12.23 -3.58
CA PHE A 242 -30.16 -13.16 -2.86
C PHE A 242 -30.84 -13.49 -1.52
N GLU A 243 -31.69 -14.53 -1.53
CA GLU A 243 -32.08 -15.25 -0.31
C GLU A 243 -31.10 -16.41 -0.08
N PRO A 244 -30.62 -16.64 1.16
CA PRO A 244 -29.81 -17.81 1.47
C PRO A 244 -30.70 -19.06 1.63
N ARG A 245 -30.42 -20.09 0.83
CA ARG A 245 -31.00 -21.44 1.00
C ARG A 245 -30.47 -22.08 2.28
N SER A 246 -31.39 -22.54 3.14
CA SER A 246 -31.12 -23.39 4.29
C SER A 246 -30.75 -24.82 3.86
N HIS A 247 -29.62 -25.35 4.33
CA HIS A 247 -29.36 -26.79 4.32
C HIS A 247 -29.22 -27.31 5.76
N ARG A 248 -30.09 -28.27 6.11
CA ARG A 248 -29.98 -29.16 7.27
C ARG A 248 -28.85 -30.16 7.01
N GLY A 249 -28.07 -30.49 8.04
CA GLY A 249 -27.17 -31.64 8.08
C GLY A 249 -26.66 -31.91 9.49
N ASN A 250 -27.12 -33.01 10.09
CA ASN A 250 -26.73 -33.54 11.40
C ASN A 250 -25.26 -34.01 11.40
N GLY A 251 -24.58 -33.92 12.55
CA GLY A 251 -23.35 -34.67 12.79
C GLY A 251 -22.56 -34.30 14.05
N GLY A 252 -22.81 -35.02 15.16
CA GLY A 252 -21.78 -35.58 16.05
C GLY A 252 -20.97 -34.67 16.99
N LEU A 253 -21.29 -34.75 18.27
CA LEU A 253 -20.46 -34.31 19.42
C LEU A 253 -19.12 -35.05 19.49
N ARG A 254 -18.02 -34.33 19.71
CA ARG A 254 -16.80 -34.81 20.41
C ARG A 254 -16.21 -33.70 21.29
N ASN A 255 -15.79 -34.10 22.50
CA ASN A 255 -15.19 -33.29 23.57
C ASN A 255 -13.78 -32.76 23.21
N PRO A 256 -13.32 -31.66 23.83
CA PRO A 256 -12.00 -31.08 23.62
C PRO A 256 -10.96 -31.71 24.57
N GLN A 257 -9.85 -32.20 24.03
CA GLN A 257 -8.62 -32.43 24.79
C GLN A 257 -7.56 -31.42 24.34
N GLU A 258 -6.96 -30.79 25.36
CA GLU A 258 -5.71 -30.03 25.42
C GLU A 258 -4.94 -29.80 24.11
N GLU A 259 -4.89 -28.55 23.67
CA GLU A 259 -3.85 -28.05 22.77
C GLU A 259 -3.00 -27.01 23.50
N THR A 260 -1.72 -27.36 23.60
CA THR A 260 -0.61 -26.64 24.22
C THR A 260 -0.39 -25.24 23.62
N LEU A 261 -0.08 -24.27 24.48
CA LEU A 261 0.32 -22.91 24.10
C LEU A 261 1.52 -22.92 23.13
N HIS A 262 1.28 -22.55 21.88
CA HIS A 262 2.31 -22.03 20.97
C HIS A 262 2.22 -20.49 20.90
N PRO A 263 3.36 -19.78 20.72
CA PRO A 263 3.40 -18.32 20.76
C PRO A 263 2.58 -17.72 19.62
N LYS A 264 1.75 -16.73 19.94
CA LYS A 264 0.89 -15.99 19.01
C LYS A 264 1.75 -15.34 17.92
N ILE A 265 1.57 -15.79 16.69
CA ILE A 265 2.12 -15.17 15.49
C ILE A 265 1.17 -14.04 15.09
N ASP A 266 1.63 -12.80 15.15
CA ASP A 266 0.85 -11.62 14.77
C ASP A 266 0.53 -11.59 13.27
N ALA A 267 -0.72 -11.27 12.92
CA ALA A 267 -1.26 -11.28 11.56
C ALA A 267 -0.57 -10.31 10.57
N GLU A 268 0.20 -9.32 11.04
CA GLU A 268 1.02 -8.45 10.16
C GLU A 268 2.16 -9.22 9.47
N SER A 269 2.50 -10.42 9.95
CA SER A 269 3.45 -11.33 9.30
C SER A 269 2.86 -12.09 8.09
N ALA A 270 1.54 -12.03 7.87
CA ALA A 270 0.87 -12.70 6.75
C ALA A 270 1.00 -11.96 5.40
N TRP A 271 1.27 -10.65 5.41
CA TRP A 271 1.50 -9.85 4.19
C TRP A 271 2.67 -10.35 3.34
N PHE A 272 3.67 -10.97 3.97
CA PHE A 272 4.86 -11.48 3.28
C PHE A 272 4.76 -12.96 2.90
N GLN A 273 3.89 -13.75 3.56
CA GLN A 273 3.77 -15.18 3.24
C GLN A 273 2.96 -15.45 1.96
N SER A 274 2.07 -14.53 1.55
CA SER A 274 1.35 -14.64 0.28
C SER A 274 2.20 -14.30 -0.94
N ALA A 275 3.29 -13.54 -0.76
CA ALA A 275 4.28 -13.26 -1.81
C ALA A 275 5.28 -14.42 -2.03
N GLY A 276 5.34 -15.39 -1.13
CA GLY A 276 6.31 -16.51 -1.16
C GLY A 276 5.75 -17.87 -1.61
N ARG A 277 4.49 -17.97 -2.06
CA ARG A 277 3.89 -19.25 -2.48
C ARG A 277 3.33 -19.19 -3.90
N SER A 278 4.21 -19.13 -4.89
CA SER A 278 3.91 -19.66 -6.23
C SER A 278 5.15 -20.33 -6.81
N PHE A 279 5.52 -21.47 -6.25
CA PHE A 279 6.33 -22.48 -6.93
C PHE A 279 5.66 -23.84 -6.75
N ARG A 280 5.03 -24.30 -7.83
CA ARG A 280 4.98 -25.72 -8.19
C ARG A 280 5.18 -25.80 -9.71
N SER A 281 6.38 -26.21 -10.09
CA SER A 281 6.73 -26.78 -11.40
C SER A 281 6.00 -28.13 -11.57
N PRO A 282 5.93 -28.72 -12.78
CA PRO A 282 7.06 -28.97 -13.69
C PRO A 282 7.25 -27.91 -14.76
#